data_AF-A0A357TJW5-F1
#
_entry.id   AF-A0A357TJW5-F1
#
_cell.length_a   1.000
_cell.length_b   1.000
_cell.length_c   1.000
_cell.angle_alpha   90.00
_cell.angle_beta   90.00
_cell.angle_gamma   90.00
#
_symmetry.space_group_name_H-M   'P 1'
#
loop_
_entity.id
_entity.type
_entity.pdbx_description
1 polymer ?
#
loop_
_entity_poly.entity_id
_entity_poly.type
_entity_poly.pdbx_seq_one_letter_code
_entity_poly.pdbx_strand_id
1 'polypeptide(L)'
;RIQQRTQYDMEMLQEVGMCKGIENYSAVLSGRAPGSTPTTLLDYFPKDFILMVDESHVMLPQVRGMFGGDYSRKKTLVEYGFRLPSAFDNRPLKFEEFESKVGQTIFVSATPGPYEREHSSRVAEQVIR
;
A
#
# COMPACT_ATOMS: atom_id res chain seq x y z
N ARG A 1 10.04 16.13 -21.75
CA ARG A 1 9.90 14.68 -21.46
C ARG A 1 8.54 14.32 -20.85
N ILE A 2 8.20 14.83 -19.67
CA ILE A 2 6.94 14.48 -18.99
C ILE A 2 5.69 14.76 -19.83
N GLN A 3 5.69 15.88 -20.57
CA GLN A 3 4.59 16.26 -21.46
C GLN A 3 4.33 15.20 -22.54
N GLN A 4 5.36 14.80 -23.30
CA GLN A 4 5.24 13.78 -24.34
C GLN A 4 4.69 12.46 -23.80
N ARG A 5 5.22 12.00 -22.66
CA ARG A 5 4.75 10.77 -22.00
C ARG A 5 3.28 10.89 -21.60
N THR A 6 2.93 11.97 -20.91
CA THR A 6 1.57 12.17 -20.40
C THR A 6 0.59 12.28 -21.55
N GLN A 7 0.93 13.00 -22.62
CA GLN A 7 0.05 13.16 -23.77
C GLN A 7 -0.18 11.84 -24.49
N TYR A 8 0.86 11.03 -24.70
CA TYR A 8 0.72 9.67 -25.22
C TYR A 8 -0.17 8.79 -24.33
N ASP A 9 0.04 8.83 -23.01
CA ASP A 9 -0.78 8.06 -22.07
C ASP A 9 -2.25 8.53 -22.10
N MET A 10 -2.52 9.84 -22.28
CA MET A 10 -3.88 10.38 -22.42
C MET A 10 -4.55 9.97 -23.74
N GLU A 11 -3.83 9.98 -24.86
CA GLU A 11 -4.32 9.48 -26.14
C GLU A 11 -4.72 7.99 -26.03
N MET A 12 -3.86 7.17 -25.41
CA MET A 12 -4.17 5.75 -25.18
C MET A 12 -5.40 5.54 -24.28
N LEU A 13 -5.58 6.38 -23.26
CA LEU A 13 -6.77 6.31 -22.40
C LEU A 13 -8.05 6.72 -23.15
N GLN A 14 -7.99 7.69 -24.06
CA GLN A 14 -9.13 8.14 -24.85
C GLN A 14 -9.54 7.14 -25.93
N GLU A 15 -8.56 6.56 -26.63
CA GLU A 15 -8.81 5.66 -27.78
C GLU A 15 -9.05 4.20 -27.37
N VAL A 16 -8.33 3.71 -26.34
CA VAL A 16 -8.32 2.28 -25.97
C VAL A 16 -8.92 2.05 -24.58
N GLY A 17 -9.06 3.09 -23.75
CA GLY A 17 -9.50 2.96 -22.37
C GLY A 17 -8.43 2.43 -21.40
N MET A 18 -7.20 2.19 -21.87
CA MET A 18 -6.08 1.74 -21.03
C MET A 18 -4.74 2.24 -21.57
N CYS A 19 -3.79 2.50 -20.66
CA CYS A 19 -2.40 2.82 -21.00
C CYS A 19 -1.40 2.03 -20.14
N LYS A 20 -0.14 1.99 -20.56
CA LYS A 20 0.91 1.29 -19.80
C LYS A 20 1.27 2.08 -18.54
N GLY A 21 0.99 1.48 -17.39
CA GLY A 21 1.24 2.10 -16.10
C GLY A 21 0.09 3.03 -15.68
N ILE A 22 -1.14 2.68 -16.06
CA ILE A 22 -2.37 3.41 -15.71
C ILE A 22 -2.52 3.65 -14.20
N GLU A 23 -1.95 2.78 -13.36
CA GLU A 23 -1.96 2.91 -11.91
C GLU A 23 -1.30 4.22 -11.42
N ASN A 24 -0.40 4.83 -12.20
CA ASN A 24 0.20 6.13 -11.86
C ASN A 24 -0.79 7.30 -11.93
N TYR A 25 -1.99 7.06 -12.46
CA TYR A 25 -3.12 7.99 -12.51
C TYR A 25 -4.24 7.59 -11.53
N SER A 26 -4.02 6.60 -10.66
CA SER A 26 -5.09 6.01 -9.84
C SER A 26 -5.86 7.02 -8.99
N ALA A 27 -5.19 8.01 -8.41
CA ALA A 27 -5.85 9.05 -7.63
C ALA A 27 -6.78 9.91 -8.49
N VAL A 28 -6.30 10.39 -9.64
CA VAL A 28 -7.08 11.23 -10.56
C VAL A 28 -8.27 10.46 -11.13
N LEU A 29 -8.03 9.23 -11.59
CA LEU A 29 -9.08 8.36 -12.15
C LEU A 29 -10.15 7.99 -11.12
N SER A 30 -9.78 7.90 -9.84
CA SER A 30 -10.71 7.59 -8.75
C SER A 30 -11.30 8.84 -8.08
N GLY A 31 -11.02 10.05 -8.60
CA GLY A 31 -11.48 11.32 -8.02
C GLY A 31 -10.97 11.59 -6.60
N ARG A 32 -9.87 10.94 -6.19
CA ARG A 32 -9.28 11.09 -4.86
C ARG A 32 -8.44 12.37 -4.77
N ALA A 33 -8.52 13.04 -3.63
CA ALA A 33 -7.69 14.21 -3.35
C ALA A 33 -6.19 13.84 -3.26
N PRO A 34 -5.26 14.74 -3.65
CA PRO A 34 -3.83 14.53 -3.48
C PRO A 34 -3.45 14.19 -2.03
N GLY A 35 -2.56 13.23 -1.83
CA GLY A 35 -2.11 12.75 -0.52
C GLY A 35 -3.06 11.79 0.19
N SER A 36 -4.30 11.62 -0.30
CA SER A 36 -5.28 10.73 0.32
C SER A 36 -4.83 9.26 0.33
N THR A 37 -5.33 8.51 1.31
CA THR A 37 -5.07 7.08 1.46
C THR A 37 -5.57 6.34 0.20
N PRO A 38 -4.72 5.51 -0.44
CA PRO A 38 -5.12 4.73 -1.59
C PRO A 38 -6.06 3.60 -1.20
N THR A 39 -6.93 3.23 -2.14
CA THR A 39 -7.70 1.98 -2.05
C THR A 39 -6.76 0.80 -2.23
N THR A 40 -6.91 -0.20 -1.37
CA THR A 40 -6.11 -1.42 -1.32
C THR A 40 -7.02 -2.64 -1.26
N LEU A 41 -6.44 -3.84 -1.25
CA LEU A 41 -7.20 -5.07 -1.06
C LEU A 41 -8.02 -5.06 0.25
N LEU A 42 -7.53 -4.42 1.31
CA LEU A 42 -8.21 -4.35 2.60
C LEU A 42 -9.59 -3.68 2.50
N ASP A 43 -9.77 -2.76 1.55
CA ASP A 43 -11.03 -2.04 1.35
C ASP A 43 -12.12 -2.89 0.69
N TYR A 44 -11.76 -4.05 0.14
CA TYR A 44 -12.70 -4.98 -0.50
C TYR A 44 -13.23 -6.05 0.46
N PHE A 45 -12.63 -6.18 1.64
CA PHE A 45 -13.11 -7.11 2.65
C PHE A 45 -14.30 -6.51 3.44
N PRO A 46 -15.23 -7.36 3.94
CA PRO A 46 -16.18 -6.95 4.97
C PRO A 46 -15.47 -6.34 6.18
N LYS A 47 -16.12 -5.44 6.92
CA LYS A 47 -15.51 -4.73 8.05
C LYS A 47 -15.04 -5.65 9.19
N ASP A 48 -15.57 -6.86 9.26
CA ASP A 48 -15.33 -7.88 10.27
C ASP A 48 -14.36 -8.99 9.80
N PHE A 49 -13.59 -8.76 8.74
CA PHE A 49 -12.57 -9.70 8.30
C PHE A 49 -11.51 -9.93 9.39
N ILE A 50 -10.91 -11.13 9.36
CA ILE A 50 -9.79 -11.50 10.22
C ILE A 50 -8.52 -11.45 9.38
N LEU A 51 -7.53 -10.66 9.83
CA LEU A 51 -6.20 -10.66 9.25
C LEU A 51 -5.32 -11.68 9.97
N MET A 52 -4.65 -12.56 9.22
CA MET A 52 -3.58 -13.40 9.75
C MET A 52 -2.25 -12.89 9.19
N VAL A 53 -1.30 -12.60 10.08
CA VAL A 53 0.04 -12.15 9.72
C VAL A 53 1.01 -13.26 10.08
N ASP A 54 1.37 -14.06 9.07
CA ASP A 54 2.40 -15.08 9.19
C ASP A 54 3.80 -14.45 9.31
N GLU A 55 4.71 -15.11 10.02
CA GLU A 55 6.03 -14.58 10.38
C GLU A 55 5.98 -13.10 10.81
N SER A 56 5.06 -12.77 11.72
CA SER A 56 4.68 -11.39 12.05
C SER A 56 5.87 -10.49 12.42
N HIS A 57 6.88 -11.07 13.05
CA HIS A 57 8.09 -10.39 13.50
C HIS A 57 8.96 -9.87 12.34
N VAL A 58 8.76 -10.41 11.13
CA VAL A 58 9.37 -9.95 9.88
C VAL A 58 8.37 -9.14 9.05
N MET A 59 7.13 -9.61 8.91
CA MET A 59 6.14 -9.00 8.04
C MET A 59 5.71 -7.60 8.49
N LEU A 60 5.56 -7.35 9.79
CA LEU A 60 5.16 -6.04 10.30
C LEU A 60 6.23 -4.96 10.07
N PRO A 61 7.53 -5.19 10.36
CA PRO A 61 8.60 -4.29 9.93
C PRO A 61 8.62 -4.05 8.42
N GLN A 62 8.37 -5.09 7.62
CA GLN A 62 8.32 -4.95 6.16
C GLN A 62 7.19 -4.01 5.73
N VAL A 63 5.95 -4.23 6.19
CA VAL A 63 4.79 -3.37 5.91
C VAL A 63 5.07 -1.92 6.31
N ARG A 64 5.67 -1.70 7.50
CA ARG A 64 6.06 -0.38 7.99
C ARG A 64 7.05 0.33 7.06
N GLY A 65 8.00 -0.40 6.48
CA GLY A 65 9.03 0.14 5.58
C GLY A 65 8.55 0.42 4.15
N MET A 66 7.42 -0.16 3.71
CA MET A 66 6.99 -0.13 2.30
C MET A 66 6.78 1.29 1.76
N PHE A 67 6.10 2.16 2.51
CA PHE A 67 5.83 3.53 2.07
C PHE A 67 7.13 4.30 1.82
N GLY A 68 8.09 4.23 2.75
CA GLY A 68 9.36 4.94 2.63
C GLY A 68 10.19 4.48 1.43
N GLY A 69 10.24 3.17 1.21
CA GLY A 69 10.92 2.58 0.05
C GLY A 69 10.28 2.99 -1.29
N ASP A 70 8.94 2.91 -1.39
CA ASP A 70 8.23 3.32 -2.60
C ASP A 70 8.38 4.81 -2.89
N TYR A 71 8.24 5.65 -1.86
CA TYR A 71 8.38 7.09 -1.96
C TYR A 71 9.76 7.49 -2.49
N SER A 72 10.83 6.92 -1.92
CA SER A 72 12.21 7.19 -2.35
C SER A 72 12.42 6.88 -3.84
N ARG A 73 11.95 5.71 -4.30
CA ARG A 73 12.03 5.30 -5.70
C ARG A 73 11.22 6.21 -6.64
N LYS A 74 10.01 6.58 -6.25
CA LYS A 74 9.16 7.48 -7.06
C LYS A 74 9.66 8.90 -7.12
N LYS A 75 10.28 9.38 -6.04
CA LYS A 75 10.84 10.73 -5.98
C LYS A 75 11.79 10.97 -7.15
N THR A 76 12.69 10.04 -7.41
CA THR A 76 13.58 10.06 -8.58
C THR A 76 12.80 10.15 -9.91
N LEU A 77 11.75 9.33 -10.10
CA LEU A 77 10.96 9.35 -11.34
C LEU A 77 10.24 10.69 -11.56
N VAL A 78 9.75 11.32 -10.50
CA VAL A 78 9.07 12.61 -10.58
C VAL A 78 10.08 13.73 -10.81
N GLU A 79 11.20 13.76 -10.07
CA GLU A 79 12.26 14.77 -10.20
C GLU A 79 12.88 14.80 -11.61
N TYR A 80 13.10 13.64 -12.22
CA TYR A 80 13.64 13.54 -13.59
C TYR A 80 12.55 13.56 -14.69
N GLY A 81 11.31 13.92 -14.35
CA GLY A 81 10.23 14.15 -15.31
C GLY A 81 9.78 12.91 -16.09
N PHE A 82 9.83 11.73 -15.46
CA PHE A 82 9.28 10.47 -16.00
C PHE A 82 7.83 10.21 -15.59
N ARG A 83 7.40 10.77 -14.45
CA ARG A 83 6.05 10.67 -13.89
C ARG A 83 5.58 12.01 -13.33
N LEU A 84 4.26 12.23 -13.32
CA LEU A 84 3.64 13.39 -12.69
C LEU A 84 3.67 13.28 -11.17
N PRO A 85 3.55 14.39 -10.41
CA PRO A 85 3.45 14.35 -8.95
C PRO A 85 2.31 13.49 -8.42
N SER A 86 1.19 13.36 -9.16
CA SER A 86 0.07 12.48 -8.80
C SER A 86 0.45 11.01 -8.66
N ALA A 87 1.59 10.58 -9.24
CA ALA A 87 2.07 9.21 -9.09
C ALA A 87 2.45 8.86 -7.64
N PHE A 88 2.72 9.86 -6.79
CA PHE A 88 2.94 9.63 -5.36
C PHE A 88 1.71 9.06 -4.66
N ASP A 89 0.50 9.30 -5.17
CA ASP A 89 -0.75 8.86 -4.54
C ASP A 89 -1.10 7.40 -4.87
N ASN A 90 -0.36 6.76 -5.77
CA ASN A 90 -0.46 5.33 -6.07
C ASN A 90 0.52 4.50 -5.25
N ARG A 91 0.44 4.57 -3.93
CA ARG A 91 1.50 4.13 -3.00
C ARG A 91 1.03 2.98 -2.10
N PRO A 92 1.96 2.29 -1.40
CA PRO A 92 1.61 1.52 -0.22
C PRO A 92 0.98 2.41 0.87
N LEU A 93 0.27 1.77 1.78
CA LEU A 93 -0.21 2.40 3.01
C LEU A 93 0.99 2.79 3.88
N LYS A 94 0.85 3.91 4.59
CA LYS A 94 1.65 4.16 5.79
C LYS A 94 1.22 3.18 6.88
N PHE A 95 2.08 2.94 7.86
CA PHE A 95 1.77 1.95 8.90
C PHE A 95 0.52 2.35 9.70
N GLU A 96 0.33 3.64 9.96
CA GLU A 96 -0.83 4.16 10.69
C GLU A 96 -2.13 4.02 9.86
N GLU A 97 -2.04 4.16 8.54
CA GLU A 97 -3.16 3.92 7.63
C GLU A 97 -3.51 2.42 7.59
N PHE A 98 -2.52 1.54 7.65
CA PHE A 98 -2.73 0.10 7.76
C PHE A 98 -3.41 -0.26 9.10
N GLU A 99 -2.90 0.26 10.22
CA GLU A 99 -3.48 0.05 11.55
C GLU A 99 -4.94 0.50 11.62
N SER A 100 -5.28 1.64 11.01
CA SER A 100 -6.68 2.12 10.98
C SER A 100 -7.63 1.27 10.13
N LYS A 101 -7.10 0.41 9.25
CA LYS A 101 -7.88 -0.44 8.34
C LYS A 101 -8.02 -1.87 8.83
N VAL A 102 -7.13 -2.34 9.71
CA VAL A 102 -7.16 -3.71 10.22
C VAL A 102 -7.99 -3.79 11.50
N GLY A 103 -8.87 -4.79 11.55
CA GLY A 103 -9.66 -5.11 12.73
C GLY A 103 -9.02 -6.23 13.53
N GLN A 104 -9.75 -7.34 13.67
CA GLN A 104 -9.23 -8.52 14.35
C GLN A 104 -8.02 -9.10 13.61
N THR A 105 -6.88 -9.15 14.29
CA THR A 105 -5.61 -9.59 13.72
C THR A 105 -5.01 -10.71 14.55
N ILE A 106 -4.50 -11.74 13.89
CA ILE A 106 -3.79 -12.86 14.49
C ILE A 106 -2.33 -12.78 14.01
N PHE A 107 -1.42 -12.51 14.95
CA PHE A 107 0.01 -12.58 14.69
C PHE A 107 0.51 -14.00 14.90
N VAL A 108 1.16 -14.56 13.88
CA VAL A 108 1.74 -15.92 13.92
C VAL A 108 3.26 -15.78 13.81
N SER A 109 3.97 -16.20 14.85
CA SER A 109 5.42 -16.12 14.92
C SER A 109 5.97 -16.95 16.08
N ALA A 110 7.09 -17.64 15.87
CA ALA A 110 7.85 -18.28 16.96
C ALA A 110 8.61 -17.26 17.83
N THR A 111 8.89 -16.08 17.29
CA THR A 111 9.64 -14.99 17.92
C THR A 111 8.89 -13.67 17.80
N PRO A 112 7.73 -13.51 18.46
CA PRO A 112 6.92 -12.30 18.33
C PRO A 112 7.71 -11.06 18.78
N GLY A 113 7.70 -10.04 17.93
CA GLY A 113 8.38 -8.77 18.15
C GLY A 113 7.67 -7.86 19.17
N PRO A 114 8.21 -6.65 19.41
CA PRO A 114 7.64 -5.72 20.39
C PRO A 114 6.21 -5.28 20.05
N TYR A 115 5.93 -5.01 18.77
CA TYR A 115 4.61 -4.56 18.32
C TYR A 115 3.55 -5.61 18.63
N GLU A 116 3.82 -6.87 18.30
CA GLU A 116 2.89 -7.96 18.55
C GLU A 116 2.63 -8.16 20.04
N ARG A 117 3.67 -8.07 20.88
CA ARG A 117 3.52 -8.20 22.34
C ARG A 117 2.70 -7.08 22.96
N GLU A 118 2.84 -5.85 22.45
CA GLU A 118 2.08 -4.69 22.92
C GLU A 118 0.62 -4.71 22.45
N HIS A 119 0.37 -5.23 21.25
CA HIS A 119 -0.96 -5.18 20.61
C HIS A 119 -1.76 -6.49 20.74
N SER A 120 -1.22 -7.50 21.43
CA SER A 120 -1.91 -8.78 21.66
C SER A 120 -2.69 -8.77 22.97
N SER A 121 -4.00 -8.98 22.90
CA SER A 121 -4.84 -9.19 24.08
C SER A 121 -4.80 -10.63 24.60
N ARG A 122 -4.42 -11.59 23.73
CA ARG A 122 -4.34 -13.03 24.04
C ARG A 122 -3.14 -13.64 23.33
N VAL A 123 -2.42 -14.49 24.04
CA VAL A 123 -1.33 -15.31 23.50
C VAL A 123 -1.75 -16.77 23.58
N ALA A 124 -1.62 -17.50 22.47
CA ALA A 124 -1.87 -18.93 22.40
C ALA A 124 -0.59 -19.64 21.93
N GLU A 125 -0.30 -20.79 22.50
CA GLU A 125 0.84 -21.62 22.13
C GLU A 125 0.41 -22.72 21.16
N GLN A 126 1.16 -22.89 20.07
CA GLN A 126 0.94 -23.99 19.13
C GLN A 126 1.66 -25.24 19.64
N VAL A 127 0.89 -26.26 20.01
CA VAL A 127 1.42 -27.58 20.35
C VAL A 127 1.46 -28.45 19.09
N ILE A 128 2.66 -28.83 18.65
CA ILE A 128 2.85 -29.82 17.58
C ILE A 128 2.96 -31.19 18.26
N ARG A 129 2.08 -32.13 17.91
CA ARG A 129 2.07 -33.52 18.40
C ARG A 129 2.36 -34.49 17.28
#